data_AF-A0A7X6SB77-F1
#
_entry.id   AF-A0A7X6SB77-F1
#
_cell.length_a   1.000
_cell.length_b   1.000
_cell.length_c   1.000
_cell.angle_alpha   90.00
_cell.angle_beta   90.00
_cell.angle_gamma   90.00
#
_symmetry.space_group_name_H-M   'P 1'
#
loop_
_entity.id
_entity.type
_entity.pdbx_description
1 polymer ?
#
loop_
_entity_poly.entity_id
_entity_poly.type
_entity_poly.pdbx_seq_one_letter_code
_entity_poly.pdbx_strand_id
1 'polypeptide(L)'
;TKRWLSLMNEEDVFKGKSIVLTTPDGEVKTTEYTIKLSDEQIKTLFKDTAQILSKDESLKSFFEKNININIGKTEDELEEKSFEEILDDIISGAENFQVENFSYRAYVDIDGYIVNEIIDISVKTRDSEKEGIIGINYNLDIKTWDINKEQKFEFPALTDENTIKPDEMNENMPSVIEDYFSIEI
;
A
#
# COMPACT_ATOMS: atom_id res chain seq x y z
N THR A 1 -13.78 7.66 4.80
CA THR A 1 -14.83 6.63 5.02
C THR A 1 -16.12 6.85 4.23
N LYS A 2 -16.77 8.04 4.24
CA LYS A 2 -18.04 8.25 3.49
C LYS A 2 -17.93 7.98 1.98
N ARG A 3 -16.79 8.29 1.37
CA ARG A 3 -16.57 8.17 -0.07
C ARG A 3 -16.37 6.72 -0.54
N TRP A 4 -15.66 5.91 0.25
CA TRP A 4 -15.57 4.45 0.04
C TRP A 4 -16.95 3.80 0.04
N LEU A 5 -17.78 4.11 1.05
CA LEU A 5 -19.15 3.61 1.13
C LEU A 5 -20.03 4.08 -0.03
N SER A 6 -19.83 5.31 -0.53
CA SER A 6 -20.63 5.83 -1.65
C SER A 6 -20.25 5.27 -3.02
N LEU A 7 -19.09 4.63 -3.13
CA LEU A 7 -18.65 4.00 -4.39
C LEU A 7 -19.21 2.59 -4.55
N MET A 8 -19.68 1.98 -3.46
CA MET A 8 -20.24 0.64 -3.45
C MET A 8 -21.76 0.69 -3.58
N ASN A 9 -22.29 -0.13 -4.47
CA ASN A 9 -23.70 -0.47 -4.51
C ASN A 9 -23.96 -1.69 -3.61
N GLU A 10 -25.23 -1.92 -3.23
CA GLU A 10 -25.57 -3.14 -2.45
C GLU A 10 -25.19 -4.42 -3.19
N GLU A 11 -25.22 -4.41 -4.52
CA GLU A 11 -24.85 -5.55 -5.38
C GLU A 11 -23.34 -5.85 -5.44
N ASP A 12 -22.50 -4.89 -5.02
CA ASP A 12 -21.05 -5.07 -4.98
C ASP A 12 -20.60 -5.86 -3.74
N VAL A 13 -21.50 -6.01 -2.74
CA VAL A 13 -21.21 -6.63 -1.44
C VAL A 13 -21.97 -7.95 -1.31
N PHE A 14 -21.22 -9.04 -1.22
CA PHE A 14 -21.75 -10.40 -1.11
C PHE A 14 -21.51 -10.92 0.30
N LYS A 15 -22.60 -11.30 0.97
CA LYS A 15 -22.52 -12.08 2.20
C LYS A 15 -22.34 -13.56 1.86
N GLY A 16 -21.17 -14.09 2.19
CA GLY A 16 -20.80 -15.48 1.99
C GLY A 16 -21.31 -16.40 3.10
N LYS A 17 -20.67 -17.56 3.22
CA LYS A 17 -21.03 -18.59 4.19
C LYS A 17 -20.41 -18.30 5.56
N SER A 18 -21.00 -18.88 6.60
CA SER A 18 -20.30 -19.02 7.87
C SER A 18 -19.25 -20.12 7.73
N ILE A 19 -18.02 -19.80 8.12
CA ILE A 19 -16.90 -20.74 8.10
C ILE A 19 -16.22 -20.77 9.47
N VAL A 20 -15.41 -21.81 9.70
CA VAL A 20 -14.53 -21.88 10.87
C VAL A 20 -13.11 -21.66 10.37
N LEU A 21 -12.44 -20.65 10.92
CA LEU A 21 -11.03 -20.37 10.67
C LEU A 21 -10.19 -20.83 11.85
N THR A 22 -9.04 -21.43 11.56
CA THR A 22 -8.04 -21.76 12.57
C THR A 22 -7.08 -20.58 12.70
N THR A 23 -7.06 -19.95 13.87
CA THR A 23 -6.11 -18.90 14.24
C THR A 23 -5.13 -19.44 15.30
N PRO A 24 -4.04 -18.73 15.60
CA PRO A 24 -3.17 -19.08 16.73
C PRO A 24 -3.91 -19.18 18.08
N ASP A 25 -5.04 -18.47 18.23
CA ASP A 25 -5.89 -18.48 19.43
C ASP A 25 -6.88 -19.65 19.49
N GLY A 26 -7.04 -20.40 18.40
CA GLY A 26 -7.96 -21.52 18.27
C GLY A 26 -8.92 -21.39 17.08
N GLU A 27 -10.05 -22.09 17.16
CA GLU A 27 -11.07 -22.05 16.11
C GLU A 27 -12.02 -20.86 16.30
N VAL A 28 -12.13 -20.02 15.29
CA VAL A 28 -13.02 -18.86 15.27
C VAL A 28 -14.09 -19.05 14.20
N LYS A 29 -15.36 -18.91 14.58
CA LYS A 29 -16.47 -18.90 13.63
C LYS A 29 -16.58 -17.51 13.02
N THR A 30 -16.57 -17.45 11.70
CA THR A 30 -16.64 -16.20 10.95
C THR A 30 -17.73 -16.24 9.90
N THR A 31 -18.14 -15.06 9.45
CA THR A 31 -18.96 -14.85 8.27
C THR A 31 -18.11 -14.16 7.21
N GLU A 32 -18.07 -14.73 6.01
CA GLU A 32 -17.38 -14.12 4.88
C GLU A 32 -18.20 -12.97 4.29
N TYR A 33 -17.53 -11.87 3.98
CA TYR A 33 -18.04 -10.77 3.17
C TYR A 33 -17.08 -10.55 2.01
N THR A 34 -17.60 -10.50 0.79
CA THR A 34 -16.82 -10.22 -0.41
C THR A 34 -17.28 -8.91 -1.03
N ILE A 35 -16.35 -8.02 -1.35
CA ILE A 35 -16.58 -6.80 -2.11
C ILE A 35 -15.89 -6.96 -3.46
N LYS A 36 -16.62 -6.74 -4.55
CA LYS A 36 -16.06 -6.69 -5.90
C LYS A 36 -16.37 -5.34 -6.51
N LEU A 37 -15.37 -4.72 -7.13
CA LEU A 37 -15.49 -3.39 -7.73
C LEU A 37 -15.06 -3.45 -9.20
N SER A 38 -15.72 -2.64 -10.02
CA SER A 38 -15.37 -2.47 -11.43
C SER A 38 -14.09 -1.62 -11.61
N ASP A 39 -13.55 -1.63 -12.84
CA ASP A 39 -12.43 -0.76 -13.24
C ASP A 39 -12.75 0.72 -12.95
N GLU A 40 -13.95 1.17 -13.29
CA GLU A 40 -14.39 2.54 -13.10
C GLU A 40 -14.51 2.91 -11.62
N GLN A 41 -15.02 2.01 -10.77
CA GLN A 41 -15.15 2.24 -9.33
C GLN A 41 -13.77 2.36 -8.68
N ILE A 42 -12.82 1.48 -9.03
CA ILE A 42 -11.44 1.52 -8.53
C ILE A 42 -10.71 2.78 -9.00
N LYS A 43 -10.83 3.14 -10.28
CA LYS A 43 -10.23 4.38 -10.80
C LYS A 43 -10.81 5.62 -10.15
N THR A 44 -12.12 5.64 -9.90
CA THR A 44 -12.77 6.74 -9.17
C THR A 44 -12.22 6.85 -7.75
N LEU A 45 -12.13 5.72 -7.02
CA LEU A 45 -11.53 5.70 -5.69
C LEU A 45 -10.10 6.21 -5.69
N PHE A 46 -9.31 5.77 -6.66
CA PHE A 46 -7.91 6.15 -6.79
C PHE A 46 -7.76 7.66 -6.98
N LYS A 47 -8.50 8.24 -7.93
CA LYS A 47 -8.52 9.69 -8.19
C LYS A 47 -9.02 10.48 -6.98
N ASP A 48 -10.07 9.99 -6.32
CA ASP A 48 -10.60 10.62 -5.11
C ASP A 48 -9.58 10.62 -3.98
N THR A 49 -8.82 9.54 -3.83
CA THR A 49 -7.75 9.42 -2.84
C THR A 49 -6.61 10.38 -3.16
N ALA A 50 -6.16 10.44 -4.42
CA ALA A 50 -5.14 11.38 -4.84
C ALA A 50 -5.57 12.85 -4.62
N GLN A 51 -6.85 13.18 -4.84
CA GLN A 51 -7.40 14.51 -4.54
C GLN A 51 -7.45 14.82 -3.03
N ILE A 52 -7.55 13.80 -2.18
CA ILE A 52 -7.46 13.99 -0.73
C ILE A 52 -6.00 14.25 -0.35
N LEU A 53 -5.07 13.47 -0.88
CA LEU A 53 -3.64 13.62 -0.63
C LEU A 53 -3.11 14.98 -1.10
N SER A 54 -3.59 15.49 -2.24
CA SER A 54 -3.17 16.79 -2.77
C SER A 54 -3.55 17.99 -1.88
N LYS A 55 -4.46 17.79 -0.92
CA LYS A 55 -4.90 18.83 0.03
C LYS A 55 -4.20 18.73 1.38
N ASP A 56 -3.33 17.73 1.57
CA ASP A 56 -2.59 17.56 2.80
C ASP A 56 -1.28 18.36 2.75
N GLU A 57 -1.30 19.55 3.34
CA GLU A 57 -0.13 20.44 3.43
C GLU A 57 1.03 19.81 4.21
N SER A 58 0.76 18.93 5.17
CA SER A 58 1.83 18.27 5.94
C SER A 58 2.54 17.23 5.09
N LEU A 59 1.78 16.45 4.32
CA LEU A 59 2.32 15.51 3.34
C LEU A 59 3.10 16.25 2.25
N LYS A 60 2.53 17.32 1.69
CA LYS A 60 3.18 18.16 0.69
C LYS A 60 4.51 18.72 1.21
N SER A 61 4.51 19.34 2.39
CA SER A 61 5.72 19.90 2.99
C SER A 61 6.76 18.83 3.30
N PHE A 62 6.33 17.65 3.75
CA PHE A 62 7.24 16.52 3.94
C PHE A 62 7.86 16.08 2.61
N PHE A 63 7.06 15.98 1.55
CA PHE A 63 7.52 15.60 0.23
C PHE A 63 8.55 16.59 -0.31
N GLU A 64 8.19 17.87 -0.42
CA GLU A 64 9.06 18.93 -0.95
C GLU A 64 10.37 19.08 -0.16
N LYS A 65 10.35 18.78 1.14
CA LYS A 65 11.54 18.92 1.99
C LYS A 65 12.49 17.72 1.94
N ASN A 66 11.96 16.51 1.75
CA ASN A 66 12.73 15.27 1.96
C ASN A 66 12.84 14.40 0.71
N ILE A 67 12.04 14.65 -0.32
CA ILE A 67 11.99 13.82 -1.52
C ILE A 67 12.35 14.71 -2.71
N ASN A 68 13.57 14.54 -3.21
CA ASN A 68 14.00 15.12 -4.47
C ASN A 68 13.86 14.05 -5.56
N ILE A 69 12.80 14.13 -6.38
CA ILE A 69 12.65 13.24 -7.54
C ILE A 69 13.17 13.97 -8.76
N ASN A 70 14.41 13.63 -9.13
CA ASN A 70 15.00 14.02 -10.39
C ASN A 70 14.62 13.00 -11.47
N ILE A 71 13.92 13.44 -12.52
CA ILE A 71 13.57 12.57 -13.66
C ILE A 71 14.34 13.05 -14.89
N GLY A 72 15.28 12.22 -15.35
CA GLY A 72 16.12 12.47 -16.52
C GLY A 72 16.95 11.22 -16.82
N LYS A 73 17.29 10.97 -18.08
CA LYS A 73 18.14 9.80 -18.44
C LYS A 73 19.63 10.09 -18.27
N THR A 74 19.97 11.37 -18.13
CA THR A 74 21.31 11.94 -17.96
C THR A 74 21.26 13.10 -16.99
N GLU A 75 22.37 13.41 -16.31
CA GLU A 75 22.47 14.52 -15.33
C GLU A 75 21.98 15.87 -15.88
N ASP A 76 22.16 16.12 -17.18
CA ASP A 76 21.73 17.36 -17.85
C ASP A 76 20.21 17.44 -18.15
N GLU A 77 19.46 16.35 -17.96
CA GLU A 77 18.02 16.24 -18.21
C GLU A 77 17.19 16.10 -16.93
N LEU A 78 17.82 16.20 -15.76
CA LEU A 78 17.14 16.02 -14.47
C LEU A 78 16.21 17.22 -14.22
N GLU A 79 14.92 17.02 -14.46
CA GLU A 79 13.88 17.93 -14.01
C GLU A 79 13.38 17.50 -12.63
N GLU A 80 13.41 18.43 -11.67
CA GLU A 80 12.81 18.27 -10.36
C GLU A 80 11.29 18.42 -10.51
N LYS A 81 10.54 17.39 -10.15
CA LYS A 81 9.08 17.45 -10.15
C LYS A 81 8.54 17.88 -8.79
N SER A 82 7.61 18.82 -8.82
CA SER A 82 6.81 19.18 -7.65
C SER A 82 5.90 18.03 -7.21
N PHE A 83 5.43 18.11 -5.96
CA PHE A 83 4.46 17.16 -5.41
C PHE A 83 3.18 17.08 -6.26
N GLU A 84 2.69 18.22 -6.75
CA GLU A 84 1.52 18.29 -7.62
C GLU A 84 1.75 17.57 -8.95
N GLU A 85 2.90 17.78 -9.59
CA GLU A 85 3.22 17.13 -10.87
C GLU A 85 3.30 15.62 -10.74
N ILE A 86 3.84 15.12 -9.63
CA ILE A 86 3.89 13.68 -9.35
C ILE A 86 2.50 13.11 -9.11
N LEU A 87 1.67 13.80 -8.34
CA LEU A 87 0.28 13.35 -8.16
C LEU A 87 -0.50 13.35 -9.48
N ASP A 88 -0.30 14.36 -10.32
CA ASP A 88 -0.93 14.45 -11.64
C ASP A 88 -0.45 13.35 -12.59
N ASP A 89 0.84 13.00 -12.56
CA ASP A 89 1.40 11.86 -13.29
C ASP A 89 0.78 10.54 -12.83
N ILE A 90 0.67 10.35 -11.51
CA ILE A 90 0.06 9.16 -10.90
C ILE A 90 -1.42 9.05 -11.32
N ILE A 91 -2.17 10.15 -11.26
CA ILE A 91 -3.58 10.21 -11.66
C ILE A 91 -3.74 9.94 -13.16
N SER A 92 -2.92 10.57 -14.00
CA SER A 92 -2.98 10.43 -15.45
C SER A 92 -2.57 9.03 -15.89
N GLY A 93 -1.58 8.45 -15.21
CA GLY A 93 -1.14 7.08 -15.40
C GLY A 93 -2.26 6.06 -15.16
N ALA A 94 -3.19 6.32 -14.24
CA ALA A 94 -4.31 5.41 -13.97
C ALA A 94 -5.19 5.13 -15.21
N GLU A 95 -5.24 6.03 -16.20
CA GLU A 95 -5.97 5.80 -17.46
C GLU A 95 -5.29 4.79 -18.38
N ASN A 96 -3.99 4.60 -18.21
CA ASN A 96 -3.19 3.68 -19.02
C ASN A 96 -3.33 2.23 -18.57
N PHE A 97 -3.97 1.99 -17.42
CA PHE A 97 -4.20 0.65 -16.90
C PHE A 97 -5.68 0.25 -16.98
N GLN A 98 -5.92 -1.05 -17.00
CA GLN A 98 -7.21 -1.66 -16.82
C GLN A 98 -7.15 -2.59 -15.62
N VAL A 99 -8.05 -2.40 -14.66
CA VAL A 99 -8.28 -3.35 -13.58
C VAL A 99 -9.05 -4.53 -14.15
N GLU A 100 -8.41 -5.69 -14.23
CA GLU A 100 -9.05 -6.93 -14.68
C GLU A 100 -9.82 -7.61 -13.55
N ASN A 101 -9.32 -7.48 -12.33
CA ASN A 101 -9.95 -8.06 -11.16
C ASN A 101 -9.64 -7.23 -9.92
N PHE A 102 -10.68 -6.95 -9.14
CA PHE A 102 -10.57 -6.49 -7.77
C PHE A 102 -11.51 -7.31 -6.90
N SER A 103 -10.98 -7.89 -5.83
CA SER A 103 -11.79 -8.58 -4.82
C SER A 103 -11.20 -8.32 -3.44
N TYR A 104 -12.03 -7.84 -2.53
CA TYR A 104 -11.74 -7.76 -1.12
C TYR A 104 -12.61 -8.77 -0.38
N ARG A 105 -12.00 -9.65 0.40
CA ARG A 105 -12.71 -10.64 1.22
C ARG A 105 -12.36 -10.42 2.68
N ALA A 106 -13.36 -10.22 3.51
CA ALA A 106 -13.21 -10.11 4.95
C ALA A 106 -13.93 -11.25 5.65
N TYR A 107 -13.29 -11.83 6.67
CA TYR A 107 -13.89 -12.80 7.56
C TYR A 107 -14.12 -12.15 8.92
N VAL A 108 -15.40 -11.96 9.24
CA VAL A 108 -15.83 -11.25 10.44
C VAL A 108 -16.30 -12.25 11.47
N ASP A 109 -15.77 -12.20 12.68
CA ASP A 109 -16.18 -13.07 13.78
C ASP A 109 -17.57 -12.70 14.35
N ILE A 110 -18.00 -13.42 15.39
CA ILE A 110 -19.31 -13.19 16.04
C ILE A 110 -19.40 -11.84 16.77
N ASP A 111 -18.26 -11.28 17.19
CA ASP A 111 -18.17 -10.02 17.93
C ASP A 111 -17.99 -8.82 16.99
N GLY A 112 -17.86 -9.08 15.67
CA GLY A 112 -17.76 -8.05 14.63
C GLY A 112 -16.33 -7.67 14.26
N TYR A 113 -15.33 -8.41 14.75
CA TYR A 113 -13.93 -8.17 14.39
C TYR A 113 -13.55 -8.87 13.09
N ILE A 114 -12.74 -8.19 12.28
CA ILE A 114 -12.16 -8.79 11.08
C ILE A 114 -10.93 -9.58 11.52
N VAL A 115 -10.97 -10.90 11.41
CA VAL A 115 -9.87 -11.80 11.80
C VAL A 115 -9.00 -12.21 10.61
N ASN A 116 -9.51 -12.02 9.39
CA ASN A 116 -8.76 -12.24 8.17
C ASN A 116 -9.30 -11.37 7.03
N GLU A 117 -8.39 -10.75 6.27
CA GLU A 117 -8.65 -9.95 5.08
C GLU A 117 -7.82 -10.47 3.92
N ILE A 118 -8.43 -10.61 2.75
CA ILE A 118 -7.74 -10.98 1.52
C ILE A 118 -8.05 -9.94 0.46
N ILE A 119 -7.02 -9.29 -0.07
CA ILE A 119 -7.11 -8.31 -1.16
C ILE A 119 -6.45 -8.92 -2.39
N ASP A 120 -7.23 -9.07 -3.45
CA ASP A 120 -6.82 -9.57 -4.75
C ASP A 120 -6.98 -8.47 -5.80
N ILE A 121 -5.87 -8.07 -6.45
CA ILE A 121 -5.85 -7.04 -7.49
C ILE A 121 -5.10 -7.55 -8.72
N SER A 122 -5.69 -7.37 -9.89
CA SER A 122 -5.04 -7.63 -11.18
C SER A 122 -5.22 -6.40 -12.08
N VAL A 123 -4.11 -5.86 -12.57
CA VAL A 123 -4.08 -4.73 -13.49
C VAL A 123 -3.23 -5.04 -14.72
N LYS A 124 -3.63 -4.56 -15.89
CA LYS A 124 -2.85 -4.63 -17.13
C LYS A 124 -2.65 -3.26 -17.73
N THR A 125 -1.52 -3.08 -18.41
CA THR A 125 -1.32 -1.90 -19.27
C THR A 125 -2.18 -2.04 -20.52
N ARG A 126 -2.73 -0.92 -21.00
CA ARG A 126 -3.49 -0.87 -22.25
C ARG A 126 -2.60 -0.84 -23.49
N ASP A 127 -1.35 -0.39 -23.36
CA ASP A 127 -0.35 -0.30 -24.46
C ASP A 127 0.93 -1.05 -24.07
N SER A 128 0.87 -2.39 -24.09
CA SER A 128 1.96 -3.29 -23.64
C SER A 128 3.20 -3.28 -24.56
N GLU A 129 3.14 -2.62 -25.71
CA GLU A 129 4.27 -2.56 -26.67
C GLU A 129 5.30 -1.47 -26.33
N LYS A 130 4.95 -0.49 -25.48
CA LYS A 130 5.85 0.63 -25.11
C LYS A 130 6.38 0.58 -23.69
N GLU A 131 5.64 -0.01 -22.76
CA GLU A 131 5.98 -0.04 -21.34
C GLU A 131 6.43 -1.45 -20.97
N GLY A 132 7.67 -1.61 -20.50
CA GLY A 132 8.27 -2.91 -20.16
C GLY A 132 7.54 -3.71 -19.07
N ILE A 133 6.48 -3.14 -18.46
CA ILE A 133 5.58 -3.81 -17.53
C ILE A 133 4.23 -4.01 -18.22
N ILE A 134 3.84 -5.27 -18.41
CA ILE A 134 2.60 -5.67 -19.09
C ILE A 134 1.38 -5.73 -18.14
N GLY A 135 1.63 -5.72 -16.83
CA GLY A 135 0.60 -5.81 -15.79
C GLY A 135 1.17 -6.25 -14.44
N ILE A 136 0.34 -6.18 -13.42
CA ILE A 136 0.66 -6.54 -12.03
C ILE A 136 -0.47 -7.41 -11.49
N ASN A 137 -0.09 -8.50 -10.82
CA ASN A 137 -1.00 -9.30 -10.00
C ASN A 137 -0.53 -9.22 -8.56
N TYR A 138 -1.45 -8.86 -7.68
CA TYR A 138 -1.18 -8.66 -6.26
C TYR A 138 -2.21 -9.42 -5.42
N ASN A 139 -1.70 -10.18 -4.45
CA ASN A 139 -2.50 -10.86 -3.43
C ASN A 139 -1.91 -10.52 -2.06
N LEU A 140 -2.76 -10.05 -1.15
CA LEU A 140 -2.42 -9.77 0.23
C LEU A 140 -3.39 -10.50 1.15
N ASP A 141 -2.85 -11.38 2.00
CA ASP A 141 -3.58 -12.12 3.03
C ASP A 141 -3.15 -11.62 4.42
N ILE A 142 -4.01 -10.84 5.06
CA ILE A 142 -3.78 -10.26 6.39
C ILE A 142 -4.56 -11.08 7.40
N LYS A 143 -3.88 -11.59 8.43
CA LYS A 143 -4.51 -12.32 9.54
C LYS A 143 -4.34 -11.52 10.81
N THR A 144 -5.40 -11.43 11.58
CA THR A 144 -5.44 -10.70 12.85
C THR A 144 -5.87 -11.65 13.95
N TRP A 145 -5.07 -11.70 15.02
CA TRP A 145 -5.30 -12.50 16.21
C TRP A 145 -4.89 -11.68 17.44
N ASP A 146 -5.04 -12.22 18.64
CA ASP A 146 -4.78 -11.50 19.90
C ASP A 146 -5.57 -10.19 20.05
N ILE A 147 -6.76 -10.13 19.43
CA ILE A 147 -7.61 -8.93 19.45
C ILE A 147 -8.01 -8.60 20.89
N ASN A 148 -7.87 -7.31 21.27
CA ASN A 148 -8.06 -6.80 22.63
C ASN A 148 -7.06 -7.32 23.68
N LYS A 149 -5.97 -8.00 23.29
CA LYS A 149 -4.89 -8.37 24.22
C LYS A 149 -3.86 -7.26 24.33
N GLU A 150 -3.32 -7.08 25.53
CA GLU A 150 -2.23 -6.13 25.79
C GLU A 150 -1.00 -6.45 24.94
N GLN A 151 -0.50 -5.44 24.23
CA GLN A 151 0.74 -5.53 23.46
C GLN A 151 1.91 -5.08 24.33
N LYS A 152 2.96 -5.90 24.37
CA LYS A 152 4.21 -5.56 25.05
C LYS A 152 5.25 -5.22 23.99
N PHE A 153 5.67 -3.96 23.97
CA PHE A 153 6.77 -3.49 23.13
C PHE A 153 8.05 -3.54 23.96
N GLU A 154 8.86 -4.56 23.72
CA GLU A 154 10.19 -4.68 24.31
C GLU A 154 11.21 -4.18 23.28
N PHE A 155 11.73 -2.98 23.50
CA PHE A 155 12.82 -2.46 22.69
C PHE A 155 14.13 -3.07 23.20
N PRO A 156 14.97 -3.64 22.33
CA PRO A 156 16.27 -4.13 22.76
C PRO A 156 17.11 -2.98 23.30
N ALA A 157 17.85 -3.23 24.39
CA ALA A 157 18.85 -2.28 24.84
C ALA A 157 19.92 -2.14 23.75
N LEU A 158 20.25 -0.90 23.40
CA LEU A 158 21.36 -0.63 22.50
C LEU A 158 22.66 -1.00 23.20
N THR A 159 23.47 -1.83 22.55
CA THR A 159 24.80 -2.26 22.97
C THR A 159 25.80 -1.92 21.88
N ASP A 160 27.09 -1.87 22.21
CA ASP A 160 28.14 -1.73 21.20
C ASP A 160 28.11 -2.87 20.15
N GLU A 161 27.47 -4.02 20.45
CA GLU A 161 27.34 -5.14 19.50
C GLU A 161 26.17 -4.99 18.51
N ASN A 162 25.12 -4.23 18.85
CA ASN A 162 23.93 -4.04 18.00
C ASN A 162 23.78 -2.61 17.46
N THR A 163 24.80 -1.78 17.66
CA THR A 163 24.83 -0.36 17.26
C THR A 163 26.13 -0.08 16.53
N ILE A 164 26.03 0.55 15.35
CA ILE A 164 27.20 1.04 14.60
C ILE A 164 27.39 2.52 14.95
N LYS A 165 28.60 2.92 15.36
CA LYS A 165 28.92 4.33 15.60
C LYS A 165 29.09 5.06 14.27
N PRO A 166 28.74 6.37 14.17
CA PRO A 166 28.89 7.13 12.93
C PRO A 166 30.29 7.06 12.31
N ASP A 167 31.32 7.08 13.15
CA ASP A 167 32.72 7.03 12.70
C ASP A 167 33.15 5.64 12.19
N GLU A 168 32.42 4.59 12.57
CA GLU A 168 32.65 3.19 12.19
C GLU A 168 31.72 2.74 11.05
N MET A 169 30.83 3.63 10.60
CA MET A 169 29.78 3.34 9.64
C MET A 169 30.33 3.01 8.26
N ASN A 170 31.37 3.70 7.80
CA ASN A 170 31.99 3.44 6.49
C ASN A 170 32.68 2.07 6.39
N GLU A 171 33.11 1.48 7.51
CA GLU A 171 33.85 0.22 7.53
C GLU A 171 32.97 -0.99 7.86
N ASN A 172 31.86 -0.78 8.58
CA ASN A 172 31.01 -1.85 9.13
C ASN A 172 29.57 -1.82 8.59
N MET A 173 29.24 -0.94 7.65
CA MET A 173 27.93 -0.94 7.01
C MET A 173 27.72 -2.22 6.20
N PRO A 174 26.59 -2.93 6.38
CA PRO A 174 26.24 -4.03 5.49
C PRO A 174 26.06 -3.53 4.07
N SER A 175 26.70 -4.19 3.10
CA SER A 175 26.64 -3.81 1.68
C SER A 175 25.22 -3.70 1.11
N VAL A 176 24.27 -4.42 1.71
CA VAL A 176 22.84 -4.39 1.32
C VAL A 176 22.12 -3.08 1.67
N ILE A 177 22.69 -2.25 2.54
CA ILE A 177 22.11 -0.95 2.90
C ILE A 177 23.00 0.25 2.52
N GLU A 178 24.19 0.01 1.96
CA GLU A 178 25.10 1.07 1.49
C GLU A 178 24.41 2.06 0.55
N ASP A 179 23.58 1.57 -0.37
CA ASP A 179 22.88 2.40 -1.35
C ASP A 179 21.91 3.41 -0.70
N TYR A 180 21.34 3.11 0.48
CA TYR A 180 20.43 4.03 1.18
C TYR A 180 21.17 5.21 1.82
N PHE A 181 22.47 5.06 2.11
CA PHE A 181 23.30 6.07 2.76
C PHE A 181 24.33 6.72 1.82
N SER A 182 24.45 6.20 0.60
CA SER A 182 25.32 6.72 -0.46
C SER A 182 24.68 7.84 -1.29
N ILE A 183 23.44 8.22 -0.96
CA ILE A 183 22.76 9.37 -1.58
C ILE A 183 23.40 10.64 -1.00
N GLU A 184 24.34 11.24 -1.72
CA GLU A 184 24.79 12.60 -1.44
C GLU A 184 23.61 13.56 -1.63
N ILE A 185 23.32 14.35 -0.59
CA ILE A 185 22.36 15.47 -0.60
C ILE A 185 23.06 16.72 -1.11
#